data_AF-A0A7S3FUS4-F1
#
_entry.id   AF-A0A7S3FUS4-F1
#
_cell.length_a   1.000
_cell.length_b   1.000
_cell.length_c   1.000
_cell.angle_alpha   90.00
_cell.angle_beta   90.00
_cell.angle_gamma   90.00
#
_symmetry.space_group_name_H-M   'P 1'
#
loop_
_entity.id
_entity.type
_entity.pdbx_description
1 polymer ?
#
loop_
_entity_poly.entity_id
_entity_poly.type
_entity_poly.pdbx_seq_one_letter_code
_entity_poly.pdbx_strand_id
1 'polypeptide(L)'
;MKRMQQIFADEIPIFLRPYEIFVTSSNSGQLEFVQDTVSIDYLKKKFPSKEWNLATFYQKYFKDDFPLAQKNFIESLAGYGLFCYLFNVKDRHNGNILMDTKGHLIHIDFGFFLQNSPGGVGFEQ
;
A
#
# COMPACT_ATOMS: atom_id res chain seq x y z
N MET A 1 3.24 10.85 5.90
CA MET A 1 4.13 9.82 5.31
C MET A 1 5.58 10.30 5.22
N LYS A 2 5.91 11.38 4.47
CA LYS A 2 7.29 11.92 4.35
C LYS A 2 8.04 12.05 5.69
N ARG A 3 7.43 12.70 6.68
CA ARG A 3 8.03 12.85 8.04
C ARG A 3 8.27 11.52 8.75
N MET A 4 7.36 10.56 8.60
CA MET A 4 7.50 9.24 9.23
C MET A 4 8.68 8.49 8.64
N GLN A 5 8.84 8.55 7.31
CA GLN A 5 10.01 7.97 6.65
C GLN A 5 11.32 8.60 7.12
N GLN A 6 11.35 9.92 7.31
CA GLN A 6 12.52 10.61 7.86
C GLN A 6 12.84 10.18 9.30
N ILE A 7 11.83 10.03 10.15
CA ILE A 7 12.01 9.63 11.56
C ILE A 7 12.62 8.23 11.67
N PHE A 8 12.16 7.29 10.84
CA PHE A 8 12.61 5.90 10.94
C PHE A 8 13.86 5.60 10.12
N ALA A 9 14.27 6.47 9.19
CA ALA A 9 15.40 6.24 8.28
C ALA A 9 16.70 5.85 8.99
N ASP A 10 16.93 6.39 10.20
CA ASP A 10 18.18 6.21 10.94
C ASP A 10 18.15 5.03 11.92
N GLU A 11 16.97 4.44 12.18
CA GLU A 11 16.76 3.46 13.27
C GLU A 11 16.22 2.12 12.78
N ILE A 12 15.25 2.12 11.86
CA ILE A 12 14.54 0.91 11.42
C ILE A 12 14.34 0.97 9.90
N PRO A 13 14.77 -0.07 9.15
CA PRO A 13 14.52 -0.13 7.73
C PRO A 13 13.02 -0.31 7.47
N ILE A 14 12.34 0.80 7.17
CA ILE A 14 10.96 0.80 6.70
C ILE A 14 10.87 1.42 5.33
N PHE A 15 9.90 0.96 4.55
CA PHE A 15 9.60 1.55 3.25
C PHE A 15 8.23 2.23 3.27
N LEU A 16 8.22 3.48 2.83
CA LEU A 16 7.01 4.24 2.52
C LEU A 16 7.26 4.95 1.18
N ARG A 17 6.26 4.99 0.31
CA ARG A 17 6.30 5.77 -0.93
C ARG A 17 5.31 6.93 -0.84
N PRO A 18 5.72 8.10 -0.31
CA PRO A 18 4.89 9.29 -0.37
C PRO A 18 4.72 9.72 -1.82
N TYR A 19 3.49 10.08 -2.21
CA TYR A 19 3.16 10.67 -3.50
C TYR A 19 2.59 12.08 -3.27
N GLU A 20 2.81 12.98 -4.22
CA GLU A 20 2.37 14.37 -4.11
C GLU A 20 0.86 14.50 -4.28
N ILE A 21 0.29 15.41 -3.48
CA ILE A 21 -1.11 15.82 -3.57
C ILE A 21 -1.12 17.32 -3.75
N PHE A 22 -1.61 17.78 -4.89
CA PHE A 22 -1.74 19.20 -5.21
C PHE A 22 -3.20 19.61 -5.13
N VAL A 23 -3.58 20.29 -4.06
CA VAL A 23 -4.94 20.79 -3.86
C VAL A 23 -5.11 22.09 -4.66
N THR A 24 -6.04 22.11 -5.61
CA THR A 24 -6.30 23.29 -6.45
C THR A 24 -7.47 24.12 -5.96
N SER A 25 -8.45 23.49 -5.30
CA SER A 25 -9.59 24.16 -4.67
C SER A 25 -10.18 23.29 -3.55
N SER A 26 -11.31 23.71 -2.97
CA SER A 26 -12.02 22.93 -1.95
C SER A 26 -12.63 21.61 -2.47
N ASN A 27 -12.83 21.48 -3.80
CA ASN A 27 -13.44 20.29 -4.41
C ASN A 27 -12.61 19.72 -5.58
N SER A 28 -11.39 20.21 -5.78
CA SER A 28 -10.52 19.76 -6.86
C SER A 28 -9.07 19.67 -6.40
N GLY A 29 -8.36 18.69 -6.95
CA GLY A 29 -6.94 18.51 -6.74
C GLY A 29 -6.38 17.53 -7.76
N GLN A 30 -5.07 17.38 -7.74
CA GLN A 30 -4.33 16.41 -8.54
C GLN A 30 -3.54 15.51 -7.61
N LEU A 31 -3.45 14.23 -7.98
CA LEU A 31 -2.67 13.23 -7.28
C LEU A 31 -1.56 12.77 -8.22
N GLU A 32 -0.34 12.68 -7.70
CA GLU A 32 0.76 12.07 -8.43
C GLU A 32 0.43 10.60 -8.73
N PHE A 33 0.64 10.21 -9.98
CA PHE A 33 0.49 8.83 -10.39
C PHE A 33 1.67 7.99 -9.90
N VAL A 34 1.38 6.93 -9.13
CA VAL A 34 2.40 6.02 -8.61
C VAL A 34 2.84 5.04 -9.69
N GLN A 35 3.88 5.40 -10.43
CA GLN A 35 4.41 4.61 -11.55
C GLN A 35 4.91 3.22 -11.12
N ASP A 36 4.92 2.30 -12.07
CA ASP A 36 5.39 0.91 -11.94
C ASP A 36 4.62 0.09 -10.90
N THR A 37 3.35 0.44 -10.69
CA THR A 37 2.50 -0.25 -9.73
C THR A 37 1.21 -0.79 -10.34
N VAL A 38 0.69 -1.85 -9.71
CA VAL A 38 -0.63 -2.42 -10.00
C VAL A 38 -1.33 -2.78 -8.69
N SER A 39 -2.67 -2.67 -8.65
CA SER A 39 -3.41 -3.04 -7.43
C SER A 39 -3.38 -4.56 -7.21
N ILE A 40 -3.42 -4.97 -5.94
CA ILE A 40 -3.52 -6.39 -5.57
C ILE A 40 -4.81 -7.00 -6.13
N ASP A 41 -5.90 -6.23 -6.18
CA ASP A 41 -7.17 -6.65 -6.79
C ASP A 41 -7.00 -6.96 -8.29
N TYR A 42 -6.28 -6.11 -9.02
CA TYR A 42 -5.97 -6.36 -10.43
C TYR A 42 -5.10 -7.61 -10.60
N LEU A 43 -4.08 -7.80 -9.76
CA LEU A 43 -3.23 -9.00 -9.81
C LEU A 43 -4.03 -10.29 -9.61
N LYS A 44 -4.95 -10.30 -8.63
CA LYS A 44 -5.86 -11.44 -8.39
C LYS A 44 -6.69 -11.79 -9.62
N LYS A 45 -7.27 -10.78 -10.27
CA LYS A 45 -8.11 -10.94 -11.47
C LYS A 45 -7.30 -11.36 -12.70
N LYS A 46 -6.08 -10.85 -12.84
CA LYS A 46 -5.21 -11.11 -14.00
C LYS A 46 -4.55 -12.50 -13.95
N PHE A 47 -4.27 -13.00 -12.76
CA PHE A 47 -3.64 -14.30 -12.56
C PHE A 47 -4.58 -15.26 -11.80
N PRO A 48 -5.78 -15.55 -12.32
CA PRO A 48 -6.72 -16.41 -11.64
C PRO A 48 -6.14 -17.83 -11.55
N SER A 49 -6.02 -18.33 -10.34
CA SER A 49 -5.65 -19.72 -10.06
C SER A 49 -6.34 -20.16 -8.78
N LYS A 50 -6.72 -21.44 -8.70
CA LYS A 50 -7.23 -22.05 -7.45
C LYS A 50 -6.22 -21.96 -6.32
N GLU A 51 -4.93 -21.90 -6.64
CA GLU A 51 -3.81 -21.82 -5.70
C GLU A 51 -3.22 -20.40 -5.63
N TRP A 52 -3.91 -19.40 -6.18
CA TRP A 52 -3.43 -18.03 -6.15
C TRP A 52 -3.33 -17.56 -4.69
N ASN A 53 -2.14 -17.15 -4.30
CA ASN A 53 -1.91 -16.36 -3.10
C ASN A 53 -0.71 -15.44 -3.36
N LEU A 54 -0.47 -14.49 -2.45
CA LEU A 54 0.58 -13.52 -2.64
C LEU A 54 1.97 -14.17 -2.64
N ALA A 55 2.19 -15.19 -1.81
CA ALA A 55 3.47 -15.88 -1.75
C ALA A 55 3.79 -16.62 -3.06
N THR A 56 2.82 -17.35 -3.63
CA THR A 56 2.99 -18.05 -4.92
C THR A 56 3.17 -17.07 -6.07
N PHE A 57 2.51 -15.90 -6.02
CA PHE A 57 2.76 -14.82 -6.96
C PHE A 57 4.21 -14.31 -6.88
N TYR A 58 4.70 -14.00 -5.68
CA TYR A 58 6.07 -13.49 -5.51
C TYR A 58 7.11 -14.51 -6.00
N GLN A 59 6.96 -15.78 -5.63
CA GLN A 59 7.86 -16.85 -6.08
C GLN A 59 7.89 -16.97 -7.60
N LYS A 60 6.72 -16.84 -8.25
CA LYS A 60 6.59 -16.99 -9.70
C LYS A 60 7.06 -15.76 -10.48
N TYR A 61 6.82 -14.55 -9.97
CA TYR A 61 7.10 -13.31 -10.67
C TYR A 61 8.54 -12.85 -10.46
N PHE A 62 9.03 -12.86 -9.21
CA PHE A 62 10.38 -12.38 -8.89
C PHE A 62 11.45 -13.45 -9.05
N LYS A 63 11.11 -14.74 -8.93
CA LYS A 63 12.00 -15.91 -9.11
C LYS A 63 13.40 -15.70 -8.52
N ASP A 64 14.34 -15.25 -9.36
CA ASP A 64 15.75 -15.02 -9.02
C ASP A 64 15.92 -13.91 -7.96
N ASP A 65 15.06 -12.89 -8.00
CA ASP A 65 15.04 -11.77 -7.05
C ASP A 65 14.06 -11.99 -5.89
N PHE A 66 13.52 -13.21 -5.71
CA PHE A 66 12.53 -13.48 -4.66
C PHE A 66 12.97 -13.05 -3.25
N PRO A 67 14.22 -13.32 -2.79
CA PRO A 67 14.65 -12.88 -1.46
C PRO A 67 14.62 -11.36 -1.29
N LEU A 68 15.00 -10.61 -2.32
CA LEU A 68 14.98 -9.15 -2.29
C LEU A 68 13.54 -8.63 -2.33
N ALA A 69 12.69 -9.18 -3.19
CA ALA A 69 11.28 -8.82 -3.26
C ALA A 69 10.55 -9.13 -1.95
N GLN A 70 10.88 -10.25 -1.30
CA GLN A 70 10.33 -10.59 0.01
C GLN A 70 10.79 -9.60 1.09
N LYS A 71 12.05 -9.17 1.07
CA LYS A 71 12.55 -8.11 1.97
C LYS A 71 11.77 -6.80 1.75
N ASN A 72 11.62 -6.37 0.50
CA ASN A 72 10.86 -5.18 0.13
C ASN A 72 9.40 -5.26 0.58
N PHE A 73 8.78 -6.44 0.46
CA PHE A 73 7.43 -6.70 0.98
C PHE A 73 7.37 -6.51 2.50
N ILE A 74 8.33 -7.04 3.25
CA ILE A 74 8.36 -6.93 4.72
C ILE A 74 8.55 -5.48 5.16
N GLU A 75 9.53 -4.77 4.60
CA GLU A 75 9.85 -3.39 4.96
C GLU A 75 8.70 -2.43 4.65
N SER A 76 8.02 -2.65 3.52
CA SER A 76 6.83 -1.86 3.14
C SER A 76 5.59 -2.22 3.96
N LEU A 77 5.36 -3.51 4.23
CA LEU A 77 4.27 -3.96 5.09
C LEU A 77 4.41 -3.39 6.51
N ALA A 78 5.62 -3.42 7.08
CA ALA A 78 5.90 -2.84 8.39
C ALA A 78 5.68 -1.32 8.40
N GLY A 79 6.22 -0.61 7.40
CA GLY A 79 6.06 0.84 7.26
C GLY A 79 4.59 1.27 7.14
N TYR A 80 3.85 0.68 6.20
CA TYR A 80 2.44 1.00 6.01
C TYR A 80 1.54 0.48 7.13
N GLY A 81 1.87 -0.65 7.76
CA GLY A 81 1.17 -1.17 8.93
C GLY A 81 1.22 -0.19 10.10
N LEU A 82 2.42 0.31 10.42
CA LEU A 82 2.60 1.33 11.45
C LEU A 82 1.87 2.63 11.09
N PHE A 83 1.94 3.06 9.83
CA PHE A 83 1.23 4.26 9.36
C PHE A 83 -0.29 4.11 9.52
N CYS A 84 -0.85 2.96 9.12
CA CYS A 84 -2.29 2.72 9.25
C CYS A 84 -2.72 2.67 10.72
N TYR A 85 -1.93 2.06 11.59
CA TYR A 85 -2.21 1.99 13.02
C TYR A 85 -2.19 3.37 13.68
N LEU A 86 -1.10 4.12 13.54
CA LEU A 86 -0.91 5.41 14.22
C LEU A 86 -1.97 6.44 13.85
N PHE A 87 -2.46 6.38 12.62
CA PHE A 87 -3.36 7.38 12.11
C PHE A 87 -4.78 6.88 11.84
N ASN A 88 -5.07 5.63 12.23
CA ASN A 88 -6.38 5.03 12.10
C ASN A 88 -6.91 5.09 10.66
N VAL A 89 -6.06 4.72 9.68
CA VAL A 89 -6.47 4.60 8.27
C VAL A 89 -7.53 3.51 8.18
N LYS A 90 -8.70 3.84 7.63
CA LYS A 90 -9.79 2.89 7.40
C LYS A 90 -9.83 2.45 5.94
N ASP A 91 -10.76 1.55 5.63
CA ASP A 91 -11.06 1.11 4.26
C ASP A 91 -9.83 0.58 3.50
N ARG A 92 -9.13 -0.38 4.11
CA ARG A 92 -7.98 -1.08 3.50
C ARG A 92 -8.46 -2.37 2.84
N HIS A 93 -8.67 -2.32 1.53
CA HIS A 93 -8.97 -3.48 0.69
C HIS A 93 -7.96 -3.61 -0.47
N ASN A 94 -8.00 -4.72 -1.21
CA ASN A 94 -7.01 -5.03 -2.27
C ASN A 94 -6.95 -4.01 -3.42
N GLY A 95 -7.94 -3.13 -3.54
CA GLY A 95 -7.96 -2.04 -4.52
C GLY A 95 -7.10 -0.84 -4.09
N ASN A 96 -7.00 -0.61 -2.78
CA ASN A 96 -6.25 0.50 -2.18
C ASN A 96 -4.80 0.14 -1.83
N ILE A 97 -4.39 -1.09 -2.14
CA ILE A 97 -3.04 -1.60 -1.94
C ILE A 97 -2.48 -1.90 -3.32
N LEU A 98 -1.40 -1.22 -3.65
CA LEU A 98 -0.63 -1.41 -4.86
C LEU A 98 0.61 -2.26 -4.56
N MET A 99 1.11 -2.94 -5.59
CA MET A 99 2.42 -3.58 -5.60
C MET A 99 3.27 -2.98 -6.70
N ASP A 100 4.52 -2.63 -6.39
CA ASP A 100 5.48 -2.19 -7.40
C ASP A 100 6.26 -3.36 -8.04
N THR A 101 7.01 -3.05 -9.09
CA THR A 101 7.87 -4.03 -9.80
C THR A 101 9.06 -4.54 -8.97
N LYS A 102 9.24 -4.07 -7.73
CA LYS A 102 10.30 -4.51 -6.80
C LYS A 102 9.75 -5.32 -5.62
N GLY A 103 8.43 -5.47 -5.50
CA GLY A 103 7.79 -6.22 -4.43
C GLY A 103 7.45 -5.38 -3.18
N HIS A 104 7.41 -4.05 -3.27
CA HIS A 104 6.86 -3.23 -2.18
C HIS A 104 5.34 -3.17 -2.25
N LEU A 105 4.69 -3.17 -1.09
CA LEU A 105 3.30 -2.73 -0.95
C LEU A 105 3.24 -1.21 -0.80
N ILE A 106 2.31 -0.58 -1.50
CA ILE A 106 2.09 0.86 -1.45
C ILE A 106 0.61 1.12 -1.22
N HIS A 107 0.27 1.73 -0.08
CA HIS A 107 -1.11 2.10 0.22
C HIS A 107 -1.43 3.44 -0.44
N ILE A 108 -2.59 3.51 -1.09
CA ILE A 108 -3.17 4.73 -1.67
C ILE A 108 -4.56 5.00 -1.10
N ASP A 109 -5.17 6.09 -1.52
CA ASP A 109 -6.52 6.50 -1.12
C ASP A 109 -6.69 6.61 0.40
N PHE A 110 -6.27 7.73 0.97
CA PHE A 110 -6.39 7.99 2.41
C PHE A 110 -7.61 8.85 2.75
N GLY A 111 -8.68 8.78 1.95
CA GLY A 111 -9.88 9.61 2.12
C GLY A 111 -10.58 9.46 3.48
N PHE A 112 -10.36 8.35 4.17
CA PHE A 112 -10.92 8.03 5.49
C PHE A 112 -9.81 7.88 6.55
N PHE A 113 -9.41 9.01 7.14
CA PHE A 113 -8.35 9.09 8.13
C PHE A 113 -8.86 9.76 9.41
N LEU A 114 -8.31 9.37 10.58
CA LEU A 114 -8.69 9.84 11.92
C LEU A 114 -10.14 9.49 12.34
N GLN A 115 -11.12 10.33 11.98
CA GLN A 115 -12.53 10.23 12.42
C GLN A 115 -13.56 10.28 11.29
N ASN A 116 -13.12 10.50 10.05
CA ASN A 116 -14.01 10.42 8.89
C ASN A 116 -14.22 8.95 8.56
N SER A 117 -15.23 8.34 9.15
CA SER A 117 -15.72 7.03 8.71
C SER A 117 -16.50 7.24 7.41
N PRO A 118 -16.43 6.32 6.43
CA PRO A 118 -17.47 6.26 5.42
C PRO A 118 -18.78 6.11 6.19
N GLY A 119 -19.72 7.04 6.00
CA GLY A 119 -21.02 6.94 6.64
C GLY A 119 -21.68 5.63 6.23
N GLY A 120 -22.14 4.84 7.20
CA GLY A 120 -23.10 3.75 6.95
C GLY A 120 -22.55 2.34 6.72
N VAL A 121 -21.55 1.87 7.48
CA VAL A 121 -21.34 0.42 7.63
C VAL A 121 -21.28 0.09 9.12
N GLY A 122 -22.38 -0.48 9.62
CA GLY A 122 -22.41 -1.12 10.92
C GLY A 122 -21.37 -2.23 10.96
N PHE A 123 -20.69 -2.34 12.09
CA PHE A 123 -19.73 -3.37 12.43
C PHE A 123 -20.18 -4.77 11.94
N GLU A 124 -19.36 -5.42 11.11
CA GLU A 124 -19.37 -6.89 11.07
C GLU A 124 -18.60 -7.40 12.31
N GLN A 125 -19.21 -8.35 13.01
CA GLN A 125 -18.66 -9.08 14.16
C GLN A 125 -17.59 -10.08 13.71
#